data_AF-A0A8S2WYV8-F1
#
_entry.id   AF-A0A8S2WYV8-F1
#
_cell.length_a   1.000
_cell.length_b   1.000
_cell.length_c   1.000
_cell.angle_alpha   90.00
_cell.angle_beta   90.00
_cell.angle_gamma   90.00
#
_symmetry.space_group_name_H-M   'P 1'
#
loop_
_entity.id
_entity.type
_entity.pdbx_description
1 polymer ?
#
loop_
_entity_poly.entity_id
_entity_poly.type
_entity_poly.pdbx_seq_one_letter_code
_entity_poly.pdbx_strand_id
1 'polypeptide(L)'
;ASSEQLYILQSCDDFLVDGTFKALGYQNRYQEDAKFAHNINKIAAVAFIPPCDVLHAYSRLALDLDDDYQHILNYFEDTYIGPLRPNNARRQPTFSIEFWYMHTRTTQSSMLLLMLEKTFGFITAKLRFLGTLS
;
A
#
# COMPACT_ATOMS: atom_id res chain seq x y z
N ALA A 1 11.04 -2.74 19.57
CA ALA A 1 10.68 -3.35 18.27
C ALA A 1 11.97 -3.68 17.54
N SER A 2 12.11 -4.88 16.96
CA SER A 2 13.30 -5.23 16.18
C SER A 2 13.45 -4.27 15.00
N SER A 3 14.69 -3.93 14.64
CA SER A 3 15.03 -2.99 13.55
C SER A 3 14.38 -3.33 12.21
N GLU A 4 14.10 -4.61 11.96
CA GLU A 4 13.37 -5.09 10.77
C GLU A 4 11.90 -4.65 10.74
N GLN A 5 11.21 -4.64 11.89
CA GLN A 5 9.83 -4.15 11.98
C GLN A 5 9.76 -2.65 11.69
N LEU A 6 10.78 -1.89 12.12
CA LEU A 6 10.88 -0.46 11.85
C LEU A 6 11.10 -0.16 10.36
N TYR A 7 11.90 -0.98 9.67
CA TYR A 7 12.20 -0.84 8.24
C TYR A 7 11.01 -1.20 7.35
N ILE A 8 10.27 -2.26 7.71
CA ILE A 8 9.02 -2.64 7.04
C ILE A 8 7.99 -1.52 7.16
N LEU A 9 7.86 -0.92 8.35
CA LEU A 9 7.00 0.25 8.57
C LEU A 9 7.45 1.47 7.74
N GLN A 10 8.75 1.77 7.68
CA GLN A 10 9.28 2.86 6.84
C GLN A 10 9.06 2.61 5.33
N SER A 11 9.18 1.38 4.87
CA SER A 11 8.92 1.02 3.47
C SER A 11 7.43 1.03 3.12
N CYS A 12 6.56 0.71 4.08
CA CYS A 12 5.11 0.82 3.96
C CYS A 12 4.62 2.26 4.02
N ASP A 13 5.30 3.10 4.81
CA ASP A 13 5.13 4.54 4.78
C ASP A 13 5.44 5.05 3.36
N ASP A 14 6.56 4.72 2.73
CA ASP A 14 6.82 5.15 1.34
C ASP A 14 5.82 4.59 0.30
N PHE A 15 5.25 3.41 0.55
CA PHE A 15 4.27 2.76 -0.35
C PHE A 15 2.92 3.51 -0.38
N LEU A 16 2.44 3.98 0.78
CA LEU A 16 1.15 4.66 0.95
C LEU A 16 1.22 6.19 1.12
N VAL A 17 2.30 6.69 1.72
CA VAL A 17 2.49 8.09 2.19
C VAL A 17 3.15 8.98 1.12
N ASP A 18 3.11 8.55 -0.14
CA ASP A 18 3.59 9.33 -1.29
C ASP A 18 2.72 10.58 -1.56
N GLY A 19 2.96 11.29 -2.67
CA GLY A 19 2.34 12.55 -3.10
C GLY A 19 0.83 12.67 -2.89
N THR A 20 0.07 11.58 -2.83
CA THR A 20 -1.36 11.58 -2.43
C THR A 20 -1.58 11.97 -0.97
N PHE A 21 -0.83 11.41 0.00
CA PHE A 21 -0.92 11.81 1.40
C PHE A 21 -0.55 13.28 1.59
N LYS A 22 0.45 13.73 0.82
CA LYS A 22 0.89 15.12 0.81
C LYS A 22 -0.13 16.06 0.18
N ALA A 23 -0.77 15.65 -0.92
CA ALA A 23 -1.81 16.41 -1.58
C ALA A 23 -3.11 16.48 -0.76
N LEU A 24 -3.42 15.44 0.01
CA LEU A 24 -4.60 15.37 0.88
C LEU A 24 -4.35 15.95 2.28
N GLY A 25 -3.11 16.30 2.63
CA GLY A 25 -2.78 16.98 3.88
C GLY A 25 -2.77 16.07 5.12
N TYR A 26 -2.54 14.75 4.96
CA TYR A 26 -2.64 13.79 6.06
C TYR A 26 -1.36 13.61 6.88
N GLN A 27 -0.28 14.33 6.58
CA GLN A 27 1.01 14.11 7.25
C GLN A 27 0.93 14.41 8.75
N ASN A 28 0.34 15.55 9.13
CA ASN A 28 0.21 15.91 10.54
C ASN A 28 -0.73 14.95 11.27
N ARG A 29 -1.88 14.62 10.66
CA ARG A 29 -2.84 13.65 11.23
C ARG A 29 -2.20 12.27 11.42
N TYR A 30 -1.37 11.82 10.48
CA TYR A 30 -0.64 10.56 10.62
C TYR A 30 0.34 10.55 11.80
N GLN A 31 0.97 11.68 12.11
CA GLN A 31 1.90 11.78 13.24
C GLN A 31 1.20 11.95 14.59
N GLU A 32 0.07 12.67 14.61
CA GLU A 32 -0.59 13.13 15.84
C GLU A 32 -1.75 12.21 16.26
N ASP A 33 -2.40 11.52 15.32
CA ASP A 33 -3.53 10.63 15.57
C ASP A 33 -3.10 9.16 15.41
N ALA A 34 -2.84 8.52 16.55
CA ALA A 34 -2.42 7.12 16.60
C ALA A 34 -3.47 6.15 16.03
N LYS A 35 -4.78 6.47 16.13
CA LYS A 35 -5.84 5.62 15.56
C LYS A 35 -5.81 5.72 14.03
N PHE A 36 -5.68 6.94 13.51
CA PHE A 36 -5.51 7.16 12.08
C PHE A 36 -4.27 6.43 11.57
N ALA A 37 -3.11 6.64 12.20
CA ALA A 37 -1.86 5.96 11.83
C ALA A 37 -2.00 4.44 11.82
N HIS A 38 -2.65 3.87 12.84
CA HIS A 38 -2.91 2.44 12.91
C HIS A 38 -3.75 1.93 11.73
N ASN A 39 -4.81 2.65 11.37
CA ASN A 39 -5.68 2.27 10.26
C ASN A 39 -5.00 2.39 8.90
N ILE A 40 -4.16 3.41 8.68
CA ILE A 40 -3.31 3.51 7.49
C ILE A 40 -2.35 2.32 7.41
N ASN A 41 -1.73 1.96 8.53
CA ASN A 41 -0.82 0.81 8.57
C ASN A 41 -1.53 -0.51 8.26
N LYS A 42 -2.81 -0.68 8.64
CA LYS A 42 -3.61 -1.84 8.23
C LYS A 42 -3.81 -1.91 6.72
N ILE A 43 -4.02 -0.76 6.06
CA ILE A 43 -4.08 -0.69 4.58
C ILE A 43 -2.73 -1.10 3.98
N ALA A 44 -1.63 -0.64 4.56
CA ALA A 44 -0.27 -0.96 4.09
C ALA A 44 0.02 -2.46 4.22
N ALA A 45 -0.45 -3.06 5.31
CA ALA A 45 -0.21 -4.46 5.63
C ALA A 45 -0.77 -5.43 4.58
N VAL A 46 -1.72 -4.99 3.74
CA VAL A 46 -2.26 -5.78 2.62
C VAL A 46 -1.16 -6.24 1.66
N ALA A 47 -0.06 -5.49 1.53
CA ALA A 47 1.09 -5.88 0.70
C ALA A 47 1.80 -7.16 1.15
N PHE A 48 1.68 -7.56 2.43
CA PHE A 48 2.33 -8.76 2.95
C PHE A 48 1.45 -10.01 2.91
N ILE A 49 0.23 -9.89 2.39
CA ILE A 49 -0.72 -11.00 2.27
C ILE A 49 -0.41 -11.80 0.99
N PRO A 50 -0.56 -13.14 0.99
CA PRO A 50 -0.47 -13.92 -0.24
C PRO A 50 -1.35 -13.33 -1.36
N PRO A 51 -0.87 -13.26 -2.62
CA PRO A 51 -1.63 -12.66 -3.73
C PRO A 51 -3.07 -13.20 -3.89
N CYS A 52 -3.28 -14.49 -3.62
CA CYS A 52 -4.59 -15.13 -3.69
C CYS A 52 -5.58 -14.61 -2.63
N ASP A 53 -5.08 -14.08 -1.52
CA ASP A 53 -5.88 -13.64 -0.37
C ASP A 53 -6.02 -12.12 -0.29
N VAL A 54 -5.20 -11.36 -1.05
CA VAL A 54 -5.19 -9.89 -1.07
C VAL A 54 -6.59 -9.30 -1.28
N LEU A 55 -7.34 -9.79 -2.26
CA LEU A 55 -8.68 -9.26 -2.57
C LEU A 55 -9.65 -9.48 -1.41
N HIS A 56 -9.63 -10.67 -0.81
CA HIS A 56 -10.51 -10.99 0.31
C HIS A 56 -10.15 -10.16 1.55
N ALA A 57 -8.86 -10.05 1.87
CA ALA A 57 -8.38 -9.28 3.00
C ALA A 57 -8.68 -7.79 2.86
N TYR A 58 -8.47 -7.22 1.67
CA TYR A 58 -8.81 -5.83 1.38
C TYR A 58 -10.30 -5.56 1.54
N SER A 59 -11.18 -6.42 0.98
CA SER A 59 -12.62 -6.25 1.12
C SER A 59 -13.08 -6.29 2.59
N ARG A 60 -12.47 -7.12 3.43
CA ARG A 60 -12.77 -7.13 4.87
C ARG A 60 -12.26 -5.88 5.57
N LEU A 61 -11.07 -5.41 5.22
CA LEU A 61 -10.50 -4.18 5.77
C LEU A 61 -11.34 -2.95 5.42
N ALA A 62 -11.79 -2.84 4.17
CA ALA A 62 -12.61 -1.71 3.70
C ALA A 62 -13.96 -1.62 4.44
N LEU A 63 -14.54 -2.75 4.86
CA LEU A 63 -15.75 -2.80 5.68
C LEU A 63 -15.53 -2.41 7.15
N ASP A 64 -14.28 -2.50 7.62
CA ASP A 64 -13.88 -2.22 9.01
C ASP A 64 -13.43 -0.77 9.23
N LEU A 65 -13.25 -0.01 8.14
CA LEU A 65 -12.85 1.39 8.19
C LEU A 65 -14.05 2.30 7.94
N ASP A 66 -14.17 3.34 8.75
CA ASP A 66 -15.24 4.34 8.64
C ASP A 66 -15.08 5.21 7.36
N ASP A 67 -16.14 5.96 7.01
CA ASP A 67 -16.16 6.86 5.84
C ASP A 67 -15.01 7.88 5.80
N ASP A 68 -14.45 8.19 6.96
CA ASP A 68 -13.24 8.99 7.17
C ASP A 68 -12.03 8.50 6.35
N TYR A 69 -12.00 7.24 5.92
CA TYR A 69 -10.91 6.65 5.13
C TYR A 69 -11.26 6.46 3.65
N GLN A 70 -12.47 6.83 3.22
CA GLN A 70 -12.99 6.50 1.89
C GLN A 70 -12.10 7.02 0.76
N HIS A 71 -11.52 8.21 0.93
CA HIS A 71 -10.62 8.80 -0.07
C HIS A 71 -9.31 7.98 -0.22
N ILE A 72 -8.79 7.42 0.87
CA ILE A 72 -7.60 6.55 0.86
C ILE A 72 -7.95 5.21 0.26
N LEU A 73 -9.10 4.65 0.65
CA LEU A 73 -9.61 3.40 0.12
C LEU A 73 -9.84 3.49 -1.39
N ASN A 74 -10.46 4.57 -1.88
CA ASN A 74 -10.66 4.79 -3.32
C ASN A 74 -9.33 4.87 -4.07
N TYR A 75 -8.36 5.65 -3.56
CA TYR A 75 -7.03 5.73 -4.16
C TYR A 75 -6.34 4.37 -4.20
N PHE A 76 -6.37 3.63 -3.09
CA PHE A 76 -5.77 2.31 -2.99
C PHE A 76 -6.45 1.32 -3.92
N GLU A 77 -7.79 1.38 -4.02
CA GLU A 77 -8.55 0.49 -4.90
C GLU A 77 -8.20 0.76 -6.36
N ASP A 78 -8.22 2.02 -6.79
CA ASP A 78 -7.87 2.38 -8.16
C ASP A 78 -6.43 2.00 -8.54
N THR A 79 -5.51 2.17 -7.60
CA THR A 79 -4.08 2.00 -7.87
C THR A 79 -3.64 0.54 -7.82
N TYR A 80 -4.16 -0.25 -6.86
CA TYR A 80 -3.56 -1.55 -6.50
C TYR A 80 -4.52 -2.74 -6.58
N ILE A 81 -5.84 -2.53 -6.37
CA ILE A 81 -6.81 -3.63 -6.24
C ILE A 81 -7.70 -3.77 -7.49
N GLY A 82 -8.12 -2.65 -8.06
CA GLY A 82 -9.09 -2.57 -9.13
C GLY A 82 -10.53 -2.48 -8.60
N PRO A 83 -11.26 -1.36 -8.80
CA PRO A 83 -12.61 -1.20 -8.26
C PRO A 83 -13.60 -2.24 -8.79
N LEU A 84 -14.49 -2.69 -7.91
CA LEU A 84 -15.55 -3.62 -8.26
C LEU A 84 -16.63 -2.90 -9.08
N ARG A 85 -16.98 -3.45 -10.24
CA ARG A 85 -18.05 -2.95 -11.10
C ARG A 85 -19.39 -3.60 -10.74
N PRO A 86 -20.52 -3.01 -11.14
CA PRO A 86 -21.85 -3.59 -10.90
C PRO A 86 -22.05 -5.00 -11.45
N ASN A 87 -21.27 -5.40 -12.46
CA ASN A 87 -21.29 -6.76 -13.02
C ASN A 87 -20.37 -7.75 -12.27
N ASN A 88 -19.92 -7.38 -11.07
CA ASN A 88 -19.01 -8.16 -10.22
C ASN A 88 -17.62 -8.40 -10.82
N ALA A 89 -17.27 -7.74 -11.93
CA ALA A 89 -15.91 -7.74 -12.46
C ALA A 89 -15.09 -6.59 -11.84
N ARG A 90 -13.80 -6.81 -11.62
CA ARG A 90 -12.89 -5.73 -11.21
C ARG A 90 -12.32 -5.00 -12.41
N ARG A 91 -12.22 -3.67 -12.34
CA ARG A 91 -11.38 -2.90 -13.28
C ARG A 91 -9.93 -3.33 -13.09
N GLN A 92 -9.12 -3.29 -14.16
CA GLN A 92 -7.69 -3.52 -14.03
C GLN A 92 -7.07 -2.40 -13.16
N PRO A 93 -6.33 -2.73 -12.08
CA PRO A 93 -5.61 -1.72 -11.30
C PRO A 93 -4.47 -1.11 -12.11
N THR A 94 -4.03 0.08 -11.73
CA THR A 94 -2.83 0.72 -12.31
C THR A 94 -1.60 -0.18 -12.19
N PHE A 95 -1.45 -0.86 -11.04
CA PHE A 95 -0.39 -1.83 -10.80
C PHE A 95 -1.01 -3.18 -10.39
N SER A 96 -0.72 -4.24 -11.14
CA SER A 96 -1.22 -5.59 -10.82
C SER A 96 -0.67 -6.09 -9.48
N ILE A 97 -1.43 -6.93 -8.77
CA ILE A 97 -1.04 -7.51 -7.48
C ILE A 97 0.33 -8.19 -7.57
N GLU A 98 0.60 -8.93 -8.66
CA GLU A 98 1.86 -9.60 -8.95
C GLU A 98 3.08 -8.67 -8.93
N PHE A 99 2.87 -7.37 -9.16
CA PHE A 99 3.92 -6.37 -9.21
C PHE A 99 4.30 -5.84 -7.82
N TRP A 100 3.34 -5.73 -6.89
CA TRP A 100 3.54 -5.04 -5.60
C TRP A 100 3.44 -5.94 -4.36
N TYR A 101 3.01 -7.20 -4.48
CA TYR A 101 2.98 -8.09 -3.33
C TYR A 101 4.39 -8.37 -2.76
N MET A 102 4.48 -8.41 -1.43
CA MET A 102 5.71 -8.58 -0.66
C MET A 102 5.77 -9.94 0.07
N HIS A 103 4.66 -10.69 0.11
CA HIS A 103 4.52 -11.95 0.85
C HIS A 103 5.65 -12.97 0.60
N THR A 104 6.06 -13.21 -0.65
CA THR A 104 7.12 -14.19 -0.96
C THR A 104 8.50 -13.80 -0.43
N ARG A 105 8.71 -12.54 -0.04
CA ARG A 105 9.99 -11.99 0.40
C ARG A 105 10.21 -12.13 1.90
N THR A 106 9.13 -12.31 2.67
CA THR A 106 9.19 -12.49 4.13
C THR A 106 9.68 -13.89 4.52
N THR A 107 9.52 -14.87 3.63
CA THR A 107 9.92 -16.27 3.84
C THR A 107 11.40 -16.55 3.57
N GLN A 108 12.14 -15.62 2.94
CA GLN A 108 13.53 -15.81 2.54
C GLN A 108 14.44 -14.90 3.38
N SER A 109 15.33 -15.47 4.20
CA SER A 109 16.13 -14.78 5.24
C SER A 109 17.10 -13.69 4.78
N SER A 110 17.14 -13.35 3.48
CA SER A 110 17.91 -12.24 2.91
C SER A 110 16.96 -11.10 2.51
N MET A 111 16.30 -10.52 3.52
CA MET A 111 15.18 -9.59 3.41
C MET A 111 15.59 -8.18 2.94
N LEU A 112 16.74 -7.66 3.39
CA LEU A 112 17.08 -6.23 3.24
C LEU A 112 17.55 -5.85 1.82
N LEU A 113 18.33 -6.68 1.15
CA LEU A 113 18.87 -6.35 -0.18
C LEU A 113 17.79 -6.42 -1.27
N LEU A 114 16.91 -7.42 -1.19
CA LEU A 114 15.80 -7.62 -2.12
C LEU A 114 14.66 -6.63 -1.90
N MET A 115 14.47 -6.15 -0.66
CA MET A 115 13.56 -5.04 -0.41
C MET A 115 14.07 -3.80 -1.12
N LEU A 116 15.32 -3.38 -0.92
CA LEU A 116 15.92 -2.20 -1.56
C LEU A 116 15.82 -2.22 -3.10
N GLU A 117 16.15 -3.33 -3.77
CA GLU A 117 16.14 -3.37 -5.24
C GLU A 117 14.73 -3.25 -5.82
N LYS A 118 13.73 -3.86 -5.18
CA LYS A 118 12.35 -3.86 -5.67
C LYS A 118 11.56 -2.64 -5.20
N THR A 119 11.79 -2.12 -4.00
CA THR A 119 11.24 -0.80 -3.62
C THR A 119 11.85 0.29 -4.48
N PHE A 120 13.15 0.24 -4.79
CA PHE A 120 13.75 1.20 -5.72
C PHE A 120 13.12 1.10 -7.11
N GLY A 121 12.93 -0.11 -7.66
CA GLY A 121 12.25 -0.33 -8.94
C GLY A 121 10.78 0.16 -8.94
N PHE A 122 10.08 -0.03 -7.83
CA PHE A 122 8.70 0.43 -7.65
C PHE A 122 8.63 1.96 -7.53
N ILE A 123 9.50 2.56 -6.71
CA ILE A 123 9.63 4.01 -6.54
C ILE A 123 10.00 4.65 -7.87
N THR A 124 10.97 4.12 -8.62
CA THR A 124 11.32 4.65 -9.96
C THR A 124 10.20 4.49 -10.98
N ALA A 125 9.47 3.37 -10.99
CA ALA A 125 8.30 3.19 -11.85
C ALA A 125 7.17 4.18 -11.50
N LYS A 126 6.90 4.39 -10.21
CA LYS A 126 5.89 5.32 -9.70
C LYS A 126 6.27 6.77 -9.98
N LEU A 127 7.53 7.14 -9.75
CA LEU A 127 8.04 8.48 -10.04
C LEU A 127 8.03 8.79 -11.55
N ARG A 128 8.32 7.82 -12.42
CA ARG A 128 8.13 7.96 -13.88
C ARG A 128 6.67 8.10 -14.27
N PHE A 129 5.78 7.28 -13.71
CA PHE A 129 4.34 7.36 -13.97
C PHE A 129 3.75 8.72 -13.56
N LEU A 130 4.22 9.27 -12.44
CA LEU A 130 3.83 10.59 -11.94
C LEU A 130 4.57 11.76 -12.63
N GLY A 131 5.42 11.48 -13.64
CA GLY A 131 6.14 12.50 -14.41
C GLY A 131 7.23 13.25 -13.63
N THR A 132 7.67 12.72 -12.49
CA THR A 132 8.65 13.34 -11.59
C THR A 132 10.10 12.94 -11.88
N LEU A 133 10.30 11.88 -12.68
CA LEU A 133 11.61 11.44 -13.18
C LEU A 133 11.55 11.37 -14.71
N SER A 134 12.39 12.18 -15.36
CA SER A 134 12.61 12.20 -16.82
C SER A 134 13.38 10.96 -17.30
#